data_AF-A0A177C312-F1
#
_entry.id   AF-A0A177C312-F1
#
_cell.length_a   1.000
_cell.length_b   1.000
_cell.length_c   1.000
_cell.angle_alpha   90.00
_cell.angle_beta   90.00
_cell.angle_gamma   90.00
#
_symmetry.space_group_name_H-M   'P 1'
#
loop_
_entity.id
_entity.type
_entity.pdbx_description
1 polymer ?
#
loop_
_entity_poly.entity_id
_entity_poly.type
_entity_poly.pdbx_seq_one_letter_code
_entity_poly.pdbx_strand_id
1 'polypeptide(L)'
;MALRNFGPDALLGEWTDEKYNPKHNGKSFEESIRAAFNIPKSDNYVYRAQGETTLAITQRAIDGKRVHGMHDWYHDENRELSDPAHPSPDEISAYASLFSPAVSLPKTLNAFKASSKPRTIRAHISNHLQGRFHNTTTGLIPAKKDRFHINPYLSLWTYSCDELEWAGPWPNTVHTKIAHHILPVFYHHFGCIVPTYAALHVVAKLAQPAKPSKENVRPVLDIGSGNGYWSFMLRSFPLLENMKTLDVRPIDNGLSEYRVSWVADTIREDGISYLNNHDGGKGCVLLLVYPQATGNFTGPVLKAFKGDSIVVAGTQNGNGFTAFRDEVVDEWVERELKEFELTLRMPLPSFAGKDEALFVFQRKAK
;
A
#
# COMPACT_ATOMS: atom_id res chain seq x y z
N MET A 1 6.73 -18.28 -13.59
CA MET A 1 7.63 -18.87 -12.58
C MET A 1 8.27 -17.78 -11.74
N ALA A 2 8.17 -17.95 -10.42
CA ALA A 2 8.85 -17.13 -9.43
C ALA A 2 10.38 -17.22 -9.55
N LEU A 3 11.08 -16.19 -9.08
CA LEU A 3 12.54 -16.14 -9.02
C LEU A 3 13.06 -17.13 -7.97
N ARG A 4 13.86 -18.11 -8.41
CA ARG A 4 14.38 -19.17 -7.52
C ARG A 4 15.43 -18.69 -6.51
N ASN A 5 16.18 -17.64 -6.86
CA ASN A 5 17.34 -17.15 -6.09
C ASN A 5 17.16 -15.70 -5.60
N PHE A 6 15.93 -15.26 -5.35
CA PHE A 6 15.70 -13.93 -4.80
C PHE A 6 16.09 -13.89 -3.32
N GLY A 7 16.97 -12.95 -2.95
CA GLY A 7 17.40 -12.72 -1.57
C GLY A 7 16.82 -11.41 -1.02
N PRO A 8 15.71 -11.45 -0.25
CA PRO A 8 15.05 -10.25 0.28
C PRO A 8 15.98 -9.34 1.09
N ASP A 9 16.72 -9.92 2.03
CA ASP A 9 17.65 -9.19 2.91
C ASP A 9 18.83 -8.60 2.13
N ALA A 10 19.36 -9.34 1.15
CA ALA A 10 20.44 -8.88 0.30
C ALA A 10 19.99 -7.67 -0.54
N LEU A 11 18.79 -7.74 -1.15
CA LEU A 11 18.26 -6.60 -1.90
C LEU A 11 18.02 -5.39 -0.99
N LEU A 12 17.40 -5.59 0.19
CA LEU A 12 17.13 -4.49 1.12
C LEU A 12 18.42 -3.82 1.62
N GLY A 13 19.45 -4.62 1.95
CA GLY A 13 20.74 -4.13 2.43
C GLY A 13 21.58 -3.42 1.37
N GLU A 14 21.40 -3.76 0.09
CA GLU A 14 22.09 -3.11 -1.02
C GLU A 14 21.30 -1.98 -1.68
N TRP A 15 20.05 -1.76 -1.27
CA TRP A 15 19.19 -0.81 -1.97
C TRP A 15 19.65 0.63 -1.77
N THR A 16 19.98 1.28 -2.88
CA THR A 16 20.08 2.74 -2.97
C THR A 16 19.38 3.22 -4.23
N ASP A 17 18.88 4.46 -4.22
CA ASP A 17 18.23 5.04 -5.38
C ASP A 17 19.24 5.17 -6.55
N GLU A 18 20.49 5.50 -6.28
CA GLU A 18 21.56 5.60 -7.28
C GLU A 18 21.86 4.26 -7.96
N LYS A 19 21.58 3.13 -7.29
CA LYS A 19 21.82 1.79 -7.84
C LYS A 19 20.61 1.29 -8.64
N TYR A 20 19.40 1.46 -8.11
CA TYR A 20 18.21 0.74 -8.60
C TYR A 20 17.02 1.61 -9.00
N ASN A 21 17.02 2.91 -8.72
CA ASN A 21 15.92 3.79 -9.10
C ASN A 21 16.20 4.42 -10.47
N PRO A 22 15.33 4.21 -11.49
CA PRO A 22 15.52 4.74 -12.84
C PRO A 22 15.73 6.26 -12.89
N LYS A 23 15.13 6.99 -11.93
CA LYS A 23 15.29 8.44 -11.81
C LYS A 23 16.72 8.87 -11.51
N HIS A 24 17.53 8.00 -10.89
CA HIS A 24 18.82 8.36 -10.32
C HIS A 24 19.99 7.56 -10.90
N ASN A 25 19.75 6.37 -11.46
CA ASN A 25 20.81 5.45 -11.90
C ASN A 25 21.14 5.52 -13.40
N GLY A 26 20.43 6.35 -14.17
CA GLY A 26 20.63 6.53 -15.62
C GLY A 26 20.22 5.33 -16.48
N LYS A 27 19.49 4.35 -15.90
CA LYS A 27 18.99 3.16 -16.60
C LYS A 27 17.49 3.29 -16.87
N SER A 28 17.00 2.55 -17.85
CA SER A 28 15.56 2.38 -18.07
C SER A 28 14.87 1.68 -16.88
N PHE A 29 13.53 1.74 -16.83
CA PHE A 29 12.75 1.00 -15.84
C PHE A 29 12.99 -0.52 -15.97
N GLU A 30 12.99 -1.04 -17.19
CA GLU A 30 13.28 -2.45 -17.46
C GLU A 30 14.66 -2.85 -16.92
N GLU A 31 15.71 -2.11 -17.25
CA GLU A 31 17.07 -2.42 -16.80
C GLU A 31 17.23 -2.33 -15.28
N SER A 32 16.54 -1.37 -14.66
CA SER A 32 16.55 -1.18 -13.20
C SER A 32 15.88 -2.34 -12.47
N ILE A 33 14.69 -2.77 -12.93
CA ILE A 33 14.01 -3.95 -12.38
C ILE A 33 14.84 -5.22 -12.59
N ARG A 34 15.43 -5.39 -13.79
CA ARG A 34 16.31 -6.53 -14.06
C ARG A 34 17.52 -6.56 -13.13
N ALA A 35 18.15 -5.41 -12.89
CA ALA A 35 19.28 -5.29 -11.99
C ALA A 35 18.90 -5.57 -10.53
N ALA A 36 17.81 -4.98 -10.04
CA ALA A 36 17.35 -5.13 -8.66
C ALA A 36 17.00 -6.57 -8.31
N PHE A 37 16.36 -7.29 -9.24
CA PHE A 37 15.84 -8.64 -8.99
C PHE A 37 16.66 -9.74 -9.68
N ASN A 38 17.83 -9.40 -10.22
CA ASN A 38 18.71 -10.32 -10.95
C ASN A 38 17.97 -11.11 -12.06
N ILE A 39 17.17 -10.40 -12.87
CA ILE A 39 16.37 -10.99 -13.95
C ILE A 39 17.19 -10.99 -15.25
N PRO A 40 17.44 -12.15 -15.90
CA PRO A 40 18.23 -12.22 -17.12
C PRO A 40 17.53 -11.55 -18.30
N LYS A 41 18.28 -10.94 -19.23
CA LYS A 41 17.72 -10.26 -20.41
C LYS A 41 16.81 -11.15 -21.28
N SER A 42 17.06 -12.46 -21.30
CA SER A 42 16.25 -13.45 -22.03
C SER A 42 14.93 -13.78 -21.36
N ASP A 43 14.65 -13.24 -20.17
CA ASP A 43 13.41 -13.50 -19.45
C ASP A 43 12.20 -12.90 -20.17
N ASN A 44 11.17 -13.74 -20.34
CA ASN A 44 9.92 -13.45 -21.02
C ASN A 44 8.71 -13.59 -20.08
N TYR A 45 8.90 -13.42 -18.77
CA TYR A 45 7.82 -13.57 -17.81
C TYR A 45 6.70 -12.56 -18.08
N VAL A 46 5.46 -13.08 -18.08
CA VAL A 46 4.25 -12.28 -18.25
C VAL A 46 3.68 -11.95 -16.87
N TYR A 47 3.67 -10.67 -16.55
CA TYR A 47 3.04 -10.12 -15.35
C TYR A 47 1.54 -10.02 -15.57
N ARG A 48 0.76 -10.53 -14.62
CA ARG A 48 -0.70 -10.65 -14.71
C ARG A 48 -1.36 -9.92 -13.55
N ALA A 49 -2.31 -9.05 -13.87
CA ALA A 49 -3.25 -8.47 -12.91
C ALA A 49 -4.63 -8.44 -13.56
N GLN A 50 -5.23 -7.26 -13.74
CA GLN A 50 -6.38 -7.11 -14.64
C GLN A 50 -5.99 -7.16 -16.13
N GLY A 51 -4.73 -6.82 -16.44
CA GLY A 51 -4.14 -6.95 -17.76
C GLY A 51 -2.84 -7.75 -17.71
N GLU A 52 -2.21 -7.91 -18.88
CA GLU A 52 -0.96 -8.64 -19.04
C GLU A 52 0.13 -7.75 -19.62
N THR A 53 1.37 -7.93 -19.17
CA THR A 53 2.53 -7.20 -19.70
C THR A 53 3.81 -8.01 -19.52
N THR A 54 4.90 -7.54 -20.12
CA THR A 54 6.28 -7.97 -19.86
C THR A 54 7.11 -6.74 -19.52
N LEU A 55 8.35 -6.89 -19.01
CA LEU A 55 9.20 -5.72 -18.75
C LEU A 55 9.40 -4.85 -19.99
N ALA A 56 9.60 -5.48 -21.16
CA ALA A 56 9.79 -4.77 -22.42
C ALA A 56 8.51 -4.06 -22.90
N ILE A 57 7.32 -4.67 -22.74
CA ILE A 57 6.04 -4.00 -23.05
C ILE A 57 5.84 -2.81 -22.11
N THR A 58 6.08 -3.00 -20.81
CA THR A 58 5.96 -1.93 -19.82
C THR A 58 6.91 -0.78 -20.14
N GLN A 59 8.16 -1.05 -20.51
CA GLN A 59 9.10 0.00 -20.91
C GLN A 59 8.62 0.76 -22.15
N ARG A 60 8.11 0.07 -23.18
CA ARG A 60 7.54 0.75 -24.35
C ARG A 60 6.33 1.63 -23.99
N ALA A 61 5.51 1.20 -23.04
CA ALA A 61 4.38 2.02 -22.58
C ALA A 61 4.86 3.27 -21.84
N ILE A 62 5.89 3.15 -21.01
CA ILE A 62 6.58 4.26 -20.34
C ILE A 62 7.12 5.26 -21.39
N ASP A 63 7.85 4.76 -22.39
CA ASP A 63 8.41 5.59 -23.47
C ASP A 63 7.32 6.28 -24.31
N GLY A 64 6.13 5.68 -24.38
CA GLY A 64 4.94 6.21 -25.05
C GLY A 64 4.28 7.39 -24.32
N LYS A 65 4.57 7.61 -23.04
CA LYS A 65 4.02 8.72 -22.23
C LYS A 65 2.49 8.81 -22.37
N ARG A 66 1.97 10.00 -22.72
CA ARG A 66 0.54 10.33 -22.83
C ARG A 66 -0.17 9.71 -24.04
N VAL A 67 0.55 8.99 -24.91
CA VAL A 67 -0.05 8.41 -26.12
C VAL A 67 -1.24 7.50 -25.76
N HIS A 68 -2.32 7.61 -26.53
CA HIS A 68 -3.59 6.90 -26.29
C HIS A 68 -4.25 7.17 -24.92
N GLY A 69 -3.98 8.33 -24.31
CA GLY A 69 -4.60 8.72 -23.03
C GLY A 69 -4.08 7.93 -21.83
N MET A 70 -2.89 7.33 -21.93
CA MET A 70 -2.32 6.51 -20.87
C MET A 70 -2.01 7.28 -19.56
N HIS A 71 -2.03 8.61 -19.61
CA HIS A 71 -1.79 9.52 -18.48
C HIS A 71 -3.02 10.37 -18.12
N ASP A 72 -4.18 10.07 -18.71
CA ASP A 72 -5.42 10.82 -18.54
C ASP A 72 -6.06 10.44 -17.19
N TRP A 73 -5.44 10.87 -16.09
CA TRP A 73 -5.87 10.49 -14.74
C TRP A 73 -6.95 11.39 -14.18
N TYR A 74 -6.93 12.67 -14.57
CA TYR A 74 -7.70 13.73 -13.95
C TYR A 74 -8.87 14.12 -14.86
N HIS A 75 -10.07 13.71 -14.45
CA HIS A 75 -11.33 14.09 -15.09
C HIS A 75 -12.23 14.91 -14.18
N ASP A 76 -12.88 15.93 -14.73
CA ASP A 76 -13.86 16.76 -14.03
C ASP A 76 -15.17 15.98 -13.73
N GLU A 77 -16.16 16.68 -13.16
CA GLU A 77 -17.46 16.09 -12.81
C GLU A 77 -18.26 15.61 -14.04
N ASN A 78 -17.97 16.17 -15.23
CA ASN A 78 -18.57 15.76 -16.50
C ASN A 78 -17.83 14.59 -17.16
N ARG A 79 -16.75 14.10 -16.52
CA ARG A 79 -15.84 13.06 -17.04
C ARG A 79 -15.00 13.53 -18.24
N GLU A 80 -14.87 14.83 -18.41
CA GLU A 80 -13.92 15.41 -19.37
C GLU A 80 -12.56 15.59 -18.70
N LEU A 81 -11.48 15.65 -19.48
CA LEU A 81 -10.16 15.97 -18.93
C LEU A 81 -10.19 17.29 -18.18
N SER A 82 -9.57 17.33 -17.01
CA SER A 82 -9.53 18.54 -16.21
C SER A 82 -8.71 19.65 -16.87
N ASP A 83 -8.90 20.89 -16.41
CA ASP A 83 -8.02 22.02 -16.74
C ASP A 83 -7.31 22.50 -15.46
N PRO A 84 -5.99 22.29 -15.32
CA PRO A 84 -5.09 21.63 -16.28
C PRO A 84 -5.33 20.10 -16.35
N ALA A 85 -4.95 19.47 -17.46
CA ALA A 85 -5.15 18.01 -17.66
C ALA A 85 -4.11 17.16 -16.92
N HIS A 86 -2.95 17.73 -16.63
CA HIS A 86 -1.84 17.05 -15.97
C HIS A 86 -1.23 17.93 -14.87
N PRO A 87 -0.73 17.34 -13.78
CA PRO A 87 -0.12 18.09 -12.70
C PRO A 87 1.25 18.61 -13.10
N SER A 88 1.67 19.69 -12.45
CA SER A 88 3.05 20.16 -12.51
C SER A 88 4.00 19.23 -11.73
N PRO A 89 5.31 19.20 -12.07
CA PRO A 89 6.30 18.43 -11.30
C PRO A 89 6.33 18.75 -9.80
N ASP A 90 6.07 20.01 -9.44
CA ASP A 90 5.98 20.45 -8.04
C ASP A 90 4.80 19.82 -7.30
N GLU A 91 3.66 19.63 -7.98
CA GLU A 91 2.48 18.97 -7.41
C GLU A 91 2.74 17.48 -7.18
N ILE A 92 3.39 16.81 -8.14
CA ILE A 92 3.80 15.40 -8.04
C ILE A 92 4.76 15.22 -6.85
N SER A 93 5.82 16.04 -6.79
CA SER A 93 6.80 15.99 -5.70
C SER A 93 6.16 16.29 -4.34
N ALA A 94 5.26 17.27 -4.27
CA ALA A 94 4.55 17.60 -3.04
C ALA A 94 3.69 16.43 -2.54
N TYR A 95 2.98 15.72 -3.43
CA TYR A 95 2.21 14.54 -3.07
C TYR A 95 3.10 13.37 -2.63
N ALA A 96 4.13 13.02 -3.40
CA ALA A 96 5.03 11.93 -3.04
C ALA A 96 5.70 12.16 -1.66
N SER A 97 6.03 13.43 -1.34
CA SER A 97 6.64 13.80 -0.06
C SER A 97 5.76 13.54 1.17
N LEU A 98 4.43 13.40 1.01
CA LEU A 98 3.51 13.07 2.10
C LEU A 98 3.89 11.76 2.81
N PHE A 99 4.50 10.85 2.07
CA PHE A 99 4.78 9.48 2.49
C PHE A 99 6.23 9.26 2.93
N SER A 100 7.02 10.32 2.99
CA SER A 100 8.39 10.26 3.49
C SER A 100 8.46 9.81 4.97
N PRO A 101 9.43 8.97 5.36
CA PRO A 101 9.61 8.55 6.76
C PRO A 101 9.93 9.71 7.71
N ALA A 102 10.48 10.81 7.19
CA ALA A 102 10.92 11.97 7.97
C ALA A 102 9.78 12.94 8.34
N VAL A 103 8.58 12.75 7.77
CA VAL A 103 7.47 13.67 7.97
C VAL A 103 6.43 13.15 8.96
N SER A 104 5.62 14.06 9.48
CA SER A 104 4.42 13.72 10.26
C SER A 104 3.22 13.88 9.35
N LEU A 105 2.62 12.76 8.94
CA LEU A 105 1.54 12.75 7.95
C LEU A 105 0.41 13.76 8.24
N PRO A 106 -0.13 13.90 9.47
CA PRO A 106 -1.18 14.88 9.74
C PRO A 106 -0.71 16.33 9.52
N LYS A 107 0.52 16.65 9.92
CA LYS A 107 1.09 18.00 9.73
C LYS A 107 1.36 18.27 8.26
N THR A 108 1.88 17.29 7.53
CA THR A 108 2.18 17.44 6.10
C THR A 108 0.91 17.51 5.27
N LEU A 109 -0.16 16.79 5.61
CA LEU A 109 -1.47 16.93 4.95
C LEU A 109 -2.04 18.34 5.13
N ASN A 110 -2.01 18.89 6.35
CA ASN A 110 -2.43 20.26 6.61
C ASN A 110 -1.58 21.27 5.80
N ALA A 111 -0.25 21.10 5.77
CA ALA A 111 0.63 21.95 4.99
C ALA A 111 0.41 21.80 3.48
N PHE A 112 0.14 20.58 3.01
CA PHE A 112 -0.13 20.25 1.61
C PHE A 112 -1.36 20.98 1.10
N LYS A 113 -2.42 21.03 1.92
CA LYS A 113 -3.63 21.84 1.68
C LYS A 113 -3.36 23.33 1.77
N ALA A 114 -2.72 23.80 2.84
CA ALA A 114 -2.49 25.23 3.08
C ALA A 114 -1.62 25.91 2.01
N SER A 115 -0.72 25.16 1.37
CA SER A 115 0.15 25.67 0.30
C SER A 115 -0.36 25.35 -1.12
N SER A 116 -1.57 24.79 -1.25
CA SER A 116 -2.20 24.58 -2.56
C SER A 116 -2.76 25.89 -3.11
N LYS A 117 -2.50 26.17 -4.40
CA LYS A 117 -3.08 27.33 -5.09
C LYS A 117 -4.51 27.00 -5.52
N PRO A 118 -5.48 27.93 -5.44
CA PRO A 118 -6.84 27.68 -5.94
C PRO A 118 -6.83 27.21 -7.40
N ARG A 119 -7.78 26.34 -7.76
CA ARG A 119 -7.97 25.81 -9.13
C ARG A 119 -6.76 25.01 -9.68
N THR A 120 -5.93 24.45 -8.81
CA THR A 120 -4.90 23.48 -9.21
C THR A 120 -5.36 22.05 -8.91
N ILE A 121 -4.82 21.06 -9.62
CA ILE A 121 -5.07 19.64 -9.36
C ILE A 121 -4.74 19.31 -7.88
N ARG A 122 -3.63 19.85 -7.37
CA ARG A 122 -3.24 19.72 -5.96
C ARG A 122 -4.28 20.28 -4.98
N ALA A 123 -5.02 21.33 -5.30
CA ALA A 123 -6.07 21.84 -4.41
C ALA A 123 -7.18 20.81 -4.23
N HIS A 124 -7.62 20.16 -5.31
CA HIS A 124 -8.63 19.10 -5.25
C HIS A 124 -8.12 17.87 -4.49
N ILE A 125 -6.89 17.42 -4.79
CA ILE A 125 -6.27 16.27 -4.10
C ILE A 125 -6.12 16.55 -2.60
N SER A 126 -5.58 17.72 -2.25
CA SER A 126 -5.38 18.06 -0.83
C SER A 126 -6.69 18.14 -0.05
N ASN A 127 -7.76 18.66 -0.66
CA ASN A 127 -9.09 18.67 -0.05
C ASN A 127 -9.65 17.26 0.13
N HIS A 128 -9.49 16.40 -0.88
CA HIS A 128 -9.91 15.01 -0.83
C HIS A 128 -9.20 14.23 0.28
N LEU A 129 -7.86 14.24 0.27
CA LEU A 129 -7.04 13.53 1.26
C LEU A 129 -7.31 14.04 2.69
N GLN A 130 -7.44 15.36 2.87
CA GLN A 130 -7.76 15.93 4.18
C GLN A 130 -9.18 15.56 4.63
N GLY A 131 -10.16 15.58 3.72
CA GLY A 131 -11.54 15.21 4.02
C GLY A 131 -11.71 13.73 4.35
N ARG A 132 -10.82 12.87 3.84
CA ARG A 132 -10.80 11.44 4.16
C ARG A 132 -9.91 11.12 5.36
N PHE A 133 -8.96 11.96 5.76
CA PHE A 133 -8.15 11.70 6.95
C PHE A 133 -9.00 11.66 8.23
N HIS A 134 -8.90 10.58 9.00
CA HIS A 134 -9.61 10.38 10.25
C HIS A 134 -8.64 9.85 11.31
N ASN A 135 -8.64 10.41 12.52
CA ASN A 135 -7.82 9.89 13.60
C ASN A 135 -8.41 10.25 14.97
N THR A 136 -8.97 9.27 15.67
CA THR A 136 -9.42 9.39 17.07
C THR A 136 -8.40 8.83 18.05
N THR A 137 -7.27 8.30 17.56
CA THR A 137 -6.25 7.69 18.39
C THR A 137 -5.22 8.69 18.91
N THR A 138 -4.68 8.41 20.09
CA THR A 138 -3.57 9.15 20.66
C THR A 138 -2.26 8.39 20.46
N GLY A 139 -1.35 8.95 19.65
CA GLY A 139 0.02 8.43 19.51
C GLY A 139 0.18 7.16 18.67
N LEU A 140 -0.84 6.79 17.87
CA LEU A 140 -0.73 5.67 16.94
C LEU A 140 0.06 6.02 15.67
N ILE A 141 -0.10 7.25 15.17
CA ILE A 141 0.69 7.78 14.05
C ILE A 141 2.04 8.30 14.60
N PRO A 142 3.17 8.04 13.92
CA PRO A 142 4.46 8.55 14.37
C PRO A 142 4.51 10.08 14.34
N ALA A 143 5.06 10.66 15.41
CA ALA A 143 5.40 12.08 15.46
C ALA A 143 6.50 12.43 14.45
N LYS A 144 6.69 13.73 14.15
CA LYS A 144 7.81 14.19 13.32
C LYS A 144 9.14 13.86 14.01
N LYS A 145 10.01 13.14 13.31
CA LYS A 145 11.43 12.95 13.64
C LYS A 145 12.18 12.76 12.33
N ASP A 146 13.46 13.11 12.34
CA ASP A 146 14.34 12.69 11.27
C ASP A 146 14.48 11.17 11.33
N ARG A 147 14.06 10.49 10.26
CA ARG A 147 14.04 9.04 10.18
C ARG A 147 14.39 8.61 8.78
N PHE A 148 15.20 7.57 8.72
CA PHE A 148 15.53 6.89 7.49
C PHE A 148 14.87 5.50 7.49
N HIS A 149 14.27 5.13 6.38
CA HIS A 149 13.65 3.83 6.20
C HIS A 149 13.77 3.43 4.73
N ILE A 150 14.56 2.41 4.47
CA ILE A 150 14.74 1.85 3.13
C ILE A 150 13.44 1.16 2.73
N ASN A 151 12.83 1.57 1.62
CA ASN A 151 11.65 0.93 1.07
C ASN A 151 11.75 0.95 -0.47
N PRO A 152 12.24 -0.14 -1.08
CA PRO A 152 12.38 -0.24 -2.54
C PRO A 152 11.09 0.04 -3.31
N TYR A 153 9.95 -0.37 -2.77
CA TYR A 153 8.66 -0.14 -3.41
C TYR A 153 8.30 1.35 -3.39
N LEU A 154 8.52 2.05 -2.26
CA LEU A 154 8.27 3.50 -2.17
C LEU A 154 9.17 4.30 -3.11
N SER A 155 10.44 3.92 -3.25
CA SER A 155 11.38 4.51 -4.22
C SER A 155 10.87 4.39 -5.66
N LEU A 156 10.53 3.17 -6.09
CA LEU A 156 10.04 2.92 -7.45
C LEU A 156 8.64 3.48 -7.68
N TRP A 157 7.78 3.50 -6.65
CA TRP A 157 6.48 4.17 -6.71
C TRP A 157 6.65 5.67 -6.92
N THR A 158 7.60 6.31 -6.25
CA THR A 158 7.89 7.75 -6.43
C THR A 158 8.33 8.03 -7.86
N TYR A 159 9.23 7.20 -8.42
CA TYR A 159 9.56 7.24 -9.86
C TYR A 159 8.31 7.10 -10.73
N SER A 160 7.42 6.16 -10.43
CA SER A 160 6.18 5.98 -11.20
C SER A 160 5.25 7.18 -11.14
N CYS A 161 5.24 7.94 -10.04
CA CYS A 161 4.47 9.17 -9.94
C CYS A 161 4.99 10.25 -10.90
N ASP A 162 6.31 10.43 -10.96
CA ASP A 162 6.94 11.36 -11.91
C ASP A 162 6.72 10.92 -13.35
N GLU A 163 6.94 9.63 -13.61
CA GLU A 163 6.90 9.08 -14.96
C GLU A 163 5.50 9.08 -15.56
N LEU A 164 4.48 8.84 -14.73
CA LEU A 164 3.08 8.79 -15.14
C LEU A 164 2.32 10.09 -14.90
N GLU A 165 2.97 11.15 -14.44
CA GLU A 165 2.34 12.45 -14.16
C GLU A 165 1.19 12.33 -13.14
N TRP A 166 1.46 11.61 -12.04
CA TRP A 166 0.50 11.33 -10.98
C TRP A 166 0.82 12.10 -9.71
N ALA A 167 -0.07 13.02 -9.34
CA ALA A 167 0.01 13.83 -8.12
C ALA A 167 -0.94 13.36 -7.01
N GLY A 168 -1.61 12.22 -7.17
CA GLY A 168 -2.49 11.63 -6.16
C GLY A 168 -3.98 11.66 -6.50
N PRO A 169 -4.81 11.00 -5.67
CA PRO A 169 -6.23 10.82 -5.92
C PRO A 169 -7.05 12.06 -5.60
N TRP A 170 -8.17 12.19 -6.31
CA TRP A 170 -9.19 13.18 -6.04
C TRP A 170 -10.58 12.53 -6.16
N PRO A 171 -11.70 13.23 -5.87
CA PRO A 171 -13.01 12.59 -5.80
C PRO A 171 -13.37 11.80 -7.07
N ASN A 172 -13.04 12.34 -8.24
CA ASN A 172 -13.37 11.72 -9.54
C ASN A 172 -12.44 10.55 -9.92
N THR A 173 -11.41 10.23 -9.13
CA THR A 173 -10.55 9.05 -9.37
C THR A 173 -11.35 7.75 -9.35
N VAL A 174 -12.51 7.72 -8.68
CA VAL A 174 -13.44 6.58 -8.68
C VAL A 174 -13.91 6.18 -10.09
N HIS A 175 -13.88 7.13 -11.04
CA HIS A 175 -14.29 6.91 -12.42
C HIS A 175 -13.16 6.40 -13.32
N THR A 176 -11.90 6.43 -12.88
CA THR A 176 -10.77 5.94 -13.67
C THR A 176 -10.88 4.43 -13.89
N LYS A 177 -10.95 4.01 -15.17
CA LYS A 177 -11.07 2.59 -15.56
C LYS A 177 -9.81 2.01 -16.22
N ILE A 178 -8.83 2.85 -16.51
CA ILE A 178 -7.54 2.44 -17.06
C ILE A 178 -6.53 2.15 -15.94
N ALA A 179 -5.50 1.37 -16.26
CA ALA A 179 -4.34 1.16 -15.41
C ALA A 179 -3.08 1.11 -16.28
N HIS A 180 -1.99 1.70 -15.82
CA HIS A 180 -0.73 1.67 -16.56
C HIS A 180 -0.04 0.29 -16.45
N HIS A 181 0.68 -0.11 -17.50
CA HIS A 181 1.42 -1.38 -17.61
C HIS A 181 2.50 -1.60 -16.54
N ILE A 182 2.85 -0.60 -15.76
CA ILE A 182 3.79 -0.75 -14.64
C ILE A 182 3.14 -1.40 -13.42
N LEU A 183 1.80 -1.31 -13.28
CA LEU A 183 1.08 -1.83 -12.13
C LEU A 183 1.26 -3.35 -11.95
N PRO A 184 1.10 -4.21 -12.98
CA PRO A 184 1.34 -5.65 -12.81
C PRO A 184 2.80 -5.95 -12.43
N VAL A 185 3.77 -5.15 -12.89
CA VAL A 185 5.17 -5.33 -12.50
C VAL A 185 5.33 -5.08 -11.00
N PHE A 186 4.75 -4.00 -10.47
CA PHE A 186 4.79 -3.74 -9.03
C PHE A 186 4.05 -4.80 -8.21
N TYR A 187 2.87 -5.24 -8.63
CA TYR A 187 2.11 -6.28 -7.93
C TYR A 187 2.92 -7.56 -7.75
N HIS A 188 3.58 -8.01 -8.81
CA HIS A 188 4.37 -9.23 -8.77
C HIS A 188 5.67 -9.11 -7.98
N HIS A 189 6.23 -7.91 -7.85
CA HIS A 189 7.50 -7.68 -7.15
C HIS A 189 7.33 -7.22 -5.71
N PHE A 190 6.25 -6.52 -5.36
CA PHE A 190 6.09 -5.87 -4.04
C PHE A 190 4.68 -6.00 -3.45
N GLY A 191 3.74 -6.61 -4.17
CA GLY A 191 2.33 -6.61 -3.78
C GLY A 191 1.62 -5.31 -4.18
N CYS A 192 0.41 -5.10 -3.66
CA CYS A 192 -0.51 -4.12 -4.25
C CYS A 192 -0.39 -2.68 -3.72
N ILE A 193 0.00 -2.51 -2.46
CA ILE A 193 0.09 -1.19 -1.81
C ILE A 193 1.44 -1.04 -1.11
N VAL A 194 2.01 0.16 -1.18
CA VAL A 194 3.29 0.50 -0.53
C VAL A 194 3.13 0.59 1.01
N PRO A 195 3.86 -0.22 1.79
CA PRO A 195 3.90 -0.10 3.25
C PRO A 195 4.76 1.10 3.68
N THR A 196 4.17 2.28 3.82
CA THR A 196 4.91 3.46 4.29
C THR A 196 5.43 3.27 5.72
N TYR A 197 6.46 4.02 6.10
CA TYR A 197 6.94 4.03 7.48
C TYR A 197 5.81 4.32 8.48
N ALA A 198 4.93 5.27 8.16
CA ALA A 198 3.79 5.59 9.01
C ALA A 198 2.83 4.40 9.18
N ALA A 199 2.55 3.67 8.09
CA ALA A 199 1.67 2.50 8.13
C ALA A 199 2.28 1.34 8.93
N LEU A 200 3.57 1.04 8.67
CA LEU A 200 4.32 0.03 9.42
C LEU A 200 4.38 0.39 10.91
N HIS A 201 4.59 1.67 11.24
CA HIS A 201 4.60 2.15 12.62
C HIS A 201 3.25 1.92 13.32
N VAL A 202 2.15 2.21 12.64
CA VAL A 202 0.78 1.98 13.17
C VAL A 202 0.60 0.50 13.52
N VAL A 203 0.89 -0.41 12.58
CA VAL A 203 0.77 -1.85 12.81
C VAL A 203 1.71 -2.31 13.94
N ALA A 204 2.97 -1.87 13.91
CA ALA A 204 3.94 -2.19 14.95
C ALA A 204 3.49 -1.74 16.33
N LYS A 205 2.90 -0.54 16.43
CA LYS A 205 2.38 0.04 17.68
C LYS A 205 1.15 -0.70 18.18
N LEU A 206 0.25 -1.12 17.29
CA LEU A 206 -0.87 -1.99 17.65
C LEU A 206 -0.37 -3.34 18.17
N ALA A 207 0.66 -3.93 17.60
CA ALA A 207 1.19 -5.21 18.09
C ALA A 207 1.83 -5.13 19.49
N GLN A 208 2.20 -3.94 19.98
CA GLN A 208 2.84 -3.81 21.29
C GLN A 208 1.85 -4.05 22.44
N PRO A 209 2.29 -4.68 23.55
CA PRO A 209 1.51 -4.76 24.77
C PRO A 209 1.41 -3.39 25.45
N ALA A 210 0.40 -3.21 26.31
CA ALA A 210 0.25 -2.01 27.12
C ALA A 210 1.49 -1.79 28.02
N LYS A 211 1.83 -0.54 28.35
CA LYS A 211 3.00 -0.25 29.19
C LYS A 211 2.61 0.08 30.63
N PRO A 212 3.40 -0.36 31.63
CA PRO A 212 4.45 -1.38 31.55
C PRO A 212 3.85 -2.79 31.48
N SER A 213 4.33 -3.66 30.57
CA SER A 213 3.88 -5.07 30.51
C SER A 213 5.02 -6.04 30.21
N LYS A 214 4.95 -7.20 30.87
CA LYS A 214 5.80 -8.35 30.61
C LYS A 214 5.27 -9.24 29.48
N GLU A 215 4.03 -9.02 29.04
CA GLU A 215 3.39 -9.80 27.98
C GLU A 215 4.17 -9.74 26.66
N ASN A 216 4.07 -10.79 25.86
CA ASN A 216 4.63 -10.82 24.53
C ASN A 216 3.92 -9.82 23.61
N VAL A 217 4.54 -9.52 22.47
CA VAL A 217 3.82 -8.81 21.40
C VAL A 217 2.62 -9.62 20.96
N ARG A 218 1.57 -8.91 20.56
CA ARG A 218 0.42 -9.49 19.89
C ARG A 218 0.85 -9.90 18.48
N PRO A 219 0.59 -11.15 18.05
CA PRO A 219 0.90 -11.56 16.69
C PRO A 219 0.14 -10.70 15.68
N VAL A 220 0.80 -10.32 14.59
CA VAL A 220 0.20 -9.70 13.41
C VAL A 220 -0.10 -10.81 12.41
N LEU A 221 -1.38 -11.04 12.13
CA LEU A 221 -1.84 -12.03 11.15
C LEU A 221 -2.02 -11.32 9.81
N ASP A 222 -1.06 -11.45 8.91
CA ASP A 222 -1.12 -10.93 7.54
C ASP A 222 -1.84 -11.96 6.67
N ILE A 223 -3.18 -11.91 6.65
CA ILE A 223 -4.03 -12.90 5.98
C ILE A 223 -4.30 -12.46 4.53
N GLY A 224 -3.99 -13.34 3.58
CA GLY A 224 -3.89 -12.97 2.17
C GLY A 224 -2.60 -12.23 1.86
N SER A 225 -1.49 -12.62 2.53
CA SER A 225 -0.20 -11.93 2.46
C SER A 225 0.43 -11.87 1.06
N GLY A 226 -0.06 -12.67 0.10
CA GLY A 226 0.42 -12.68 -1.27
C GLY A 226 1.91 -13.05 -1.34
N ASN A 227 2.74 -12.14 -1.85
CA ASN A 227 4.18 -12.32 -1.88
C ASN A 227 4.90 -12.00 -0.55
N GLY A 228 4.16 -11.58 0.48
CA GLY A 228 4.68 -11.31 1.82
C GLY A 228 5.52 -10.03 1.96
N TYR A 229 5.43 -9.07 1.03
CA TYR A 229 6.22 -7.84 1.14
C TYR A 229 5.90 -7.05 2.41
N TRP A 230 4.64 -6.91 2.78
CA TRP A 230 4.24 -6.24 4.03
C TRP A 230 4.78 -6.99 5.26
N SER A 231 4.65 -8.31 5.28
CA SER A 231 5.24 -9.16 6.33
C SER A 231 6.75 -8.97 6.46
N PHE A 232 7.48 -8.98 5.36
CA PHE A 232 8.92 -8.72 5.35
C PHE A 232 9.25 -7.31 5.87
N MET A 233 8.57 -6.28 5.37
CA MET A 233 8.80 -4.89 5.78
C MET A 233 8.47 -4.65 7.27
N LEU A 234 7.48 -5.34 7.84
CA LEU A 234 7.20 -5.31 9.27
C LEU A 234 8.29 -5.98 10.09
N ARG A 235 8.80 -7.14 9.65
CA ARG A 235 9.88 -7.87 10.33
C ARG A 235 11.21 -7.09 10.31
N SER A 236 11.46 -6.36 9.23
CA SER A 236 12.65 -5.51 9.04
C SER A 236 12.47 -4.08 9.55
N PHE A 237 11.32 -3.76 10.15
CA PHE A 237 10.99 -2.40 10.55
C PHE A 237 11.89 -1.92 11.71
N PRO A 238 12.52 -0.72 11.61
CA PRO A 238 13.32 -0.16 12.69
C PRO A 238 12.44 0.28 13.86
N LEU A 239 12.23 -0.65 14.79
CA LEU A 239 11.42 -0.44 16.00
C LEU A 239 12.06 0.60 16.93
N LEU A 240 11.22 1.34 17.66
CA LEU A 240 11.71 2.24 18.71
C LEU A 240 12.34 1.45 19.86
N GLU A 241 13.31 2.02 20.57
CA GLU A 241 14.06 1.36 21.67
C GLU A 241 13.16 0.66 22.71
N ASN A 242 11.94 1.14 22.87
CA ASN A 242 10.99 0.65 23.85
C ASN A 242 9.90 -0.27 23.26
N MET A 243 10.07 -0.74 22.03
CA MET A 243 9.20 -1.69 21.34
C MET A 243 9.89 -3.05 21.29
N LYS A 244 9.12 -4.11 21.51
CA LYS A 244 9.56 -5.49 21.36
C LYS A 244 9.47 -5.90 19.88
N THR A 245 10.36 -6.81 19.47
CA THR A 245 10.35 -7.44 18.15
C THR A 245 8.96 -7.98 17.81
N LEU A 246 8.51 -7.72 16.58
CA LEU A 246 7.18 -8.12 16.12
C LEU A 246 7.12 -9.63 15.83
N ASP A 247 5.98 -10.25 16.16
CA ASP A 247 5.60 -11.58 15.67
C ASP A 247 4.66 -11.36 14.49
N VAL A 248 5.14 -11.58 13.27
CA VAL A 248 4.37 -11.37 12.03
C VAL A 248 4.22 -12.70 11.32
N ARG A 249 2.98 -13.10 11.04
CA ARG A 249 2.63 -14.39 10.47
C ARG A 249 1.98 -14.17 9.10
N PRO A 250 2.72 -14.40 8.00
CA PRO A 250 2.16 -14.38 6.66
C PRO A 250 1.31 -15.62 6.43
N ILE A 251 0.03 -15.45 6.12
CA ILE A 251 -0.91 -16.53 5.81
C ILE A 251 -1.45 -16.30 4.40
N ASP A 252 -1.35 -17.29 3.53
CA ASP A 252 -1.84 -17.23 2.16
C ASP A 252 -2.14 -18.63 1.60
N ASN A 253 -3.19 -18.77 0.81
CA ASN A 253 -3.56 -20.07 0.22
C ASN A 253 -2.79 -20.41 -1.08
N GLY A 254 -2.01 -19.46 -1.61
CA GLY A 254 -1.16 -19.63 -2.79
C GLY A 254 -1.92 -19.62 -4.11
N LEU A 255 -3.16 -19.12 -4.15
CA LEU A 255 -3.95 -19.05 -5.40
C LEU A 255 -3.38 -18.03 -6.41
N SER A 256 -2.72 -16.98 -5.91
CA SER A 256 -2.11 -15.95 -6.77
C SER A 256 -0.65 -16.29 -7.07
N GLU A 257 -0.23 -16.15 -8.34
CA GLU A 257 1.17 -16.29 -8.73
C GLU A 257 1.89 -14.93 -8.63
N TYR A 258 3.02 -14.91 -7.93
CA TYR A 258 3.91 -13.74 -7.85
C TYR A 258 5.27 -14.03 -8.48
N ARG A 259 5.94 -12.98 -8.96
CA ARG A 259 7.31 -13.10 -9.49
C ARG A 259 8.34 -13.26 -8.38
N VAL A 260 8.08 -12.59 -7.26
CA VAL A 260 8.96 -12.51 -6.09
C VAL A 260 8.22 -13.06 -4.87
N SER A 261 8.94 -13.69 -3.95
CA SER A 261 8.45 -14.00 -2.59
C SER A 261 9.41 -13.37 -1.59
N TRP A 262 8.92 -12.50 -0.71
CA TRP A 262 9.73 -11.77 0.27
C TRP A 262 9.93 -12.51 1.58
N VAL A 263 9.11 -13.53 1.82
CA VAL A 263 9.20 -14.41 2.98
C VAL A 263 9.16 -15.86 2.50
N ALA A 264 9.89 -16.74 3.20
CA ALA A 264 9.97 -18.16 2.86
C ALA A 264 9.01 -19.03 3.69
N ASP A 265 8.50 -18.47 4.78
CA ASP A 265 7.72 -19.13 5.83
C ASP A 265 6.22 -18.80 5.76
N THR A 266 5.68 -18.49 4.58
CA THR A 266 4.24 -18.30 4.40
C THR A 266 3.48 -19.55 4.83
N ILE A 267 2.56 -19.38 5.78
CA ILE A 267 1.65 -20.42 6.26
C ILE A 267 0.63 -20.66 5.14
N ARG A 268 0.71 -21.83 4.51
CA ARG A 268 -0.13 -22.21 3.37
C ARG A 268 -1.49 -22.71 3.83
N GLU A 269 -2.37 -21.79 4.16
CA GLU A 269 -3.72 -22.08 4.65
C GLU A 269 -4.70 -20.99 4.21
N ASP A 270 -5.99 -21.34 4.09
CA ASP A 270 -7.04 -20.33 3.95
C ASP A 270 -7.22 -19.52 5.24
N GLY A 271 -7.53 -18.24 5.11
CA GLY A 271 -7.65 -17.33 6.26
C GLY A 271 -8.70 -17.74 7.28
N ILE A 272 -9.85 -18.26 6.85
CA ILE A 272 -10.91 -18.69 7.76
C ILE A 272 -10.49 -19.97 8.49
N SER A 273 -9.91 -20.92 7.77
CA SER A 273 -9.36 -22.15 8.36
C SER A 273 -8.31 -21.82 9.43
N TYR A 274 -7.37 -20.94 9.10
CA TYR A 274 -6.34 -20.50 10.06
C TYR A 274 -6.97 -19.89 11.30
N LEU A 275 -7.92 -18.96 11.16
CA LEU A 275 -8.59 -18.34 12.30
C LEU A 275 -9.33 -19.37 13.17
N ASN A 276 -10.05 -20.32 12.57
CA ASN A 276 -10.77 -21.37 13.30
C ASN A 276 -9.82 -22.26 14.11
N ASN A 277 -8.63 -22.53 13.59
CA ASN A 277 -7.60 -23.34 14.23
C ASN A 277 -6.81 -22.58 15.32
N HIS A 278 -6.98 -21.26 15.42
CA HIS A 278 -6.21 -20.39 16.32
C HIS A 278 -7.10 -19.46 17.14
N ASP A 279 -8.18 -20.01 17.74
CA ASP A 279 -9.11 -19.29 18.62
C ASP A 279 -9.72 -18.02 18.02
N GLY A 280 -9.93 -18.00 16.70
CA GLY A 280 -10.38 -16.84 15.95
C GLY A 280 -9.37 -15.69 15.92
N GLY A 281 -8.09 -15.93 16.20
CA GLY A 281 -7.08 -14.87 16.29
C GLY A 281 -7.24 -13.96 17.51
N LYS A 282 -7.84 -14.46 18.60
CA LYS A 282 -7.95 -13.71 19.86
C LYS A 282 -6.56 -13.26 20.33
N GLY A 283 -6.46 -11.99 20.74
CA GLY A 283 -5.18 -11.40 21.17
C GLY A 283 -4.19 -11.08 20.05
N CYS A 284 -4.60 -11.22 18.78
CA CYS A 284 -3.80 -10.85 17.61
C CYS A 284 -4.27 -9.50 17.01
N VAL A 285 -3.45 -8.95 16.11
CA VAL A 285 -3.82 -7.88 15.18
C VAL A 285 -4.08 -8.52 13.81
N LEU A 286 -5.25 -8.29 13.22
CA LEU A 286 -5.52 -8.72 11.84
C LEU A 286 -5.00 -7.67 10.87
N LEU A 287 -4.21 -8.08 9.89
CA LEU A 287 -3.78 -7.26 8.77
C LEU A 287 -4.32 -7.88 7.47
N LEU A 288 -5.07 -7.07 6.71
CA LEU A 288 -5.54 -7.40 5.37
C LEU A 288 -4.97 -6.38 4.39
N VAL A 289 -4.11 -6.82 3.48
CA VAL A 289 -3.51 -5.94 2.46
C VAL A 289 -4.15 -6.23 1.11
N TYR A 290 -4.81 -5.22 0.55
CA TYR A 290 -5.52 -5.25 -0.72
C TYR A 290 -6.44 -6.49 -0.86
N PRO A 291 -7.31 -6.76 0.13
CA PRO A 291 -8.14 -7.96 0.10
C PRO A 291 -9.02 -7.95 -1.15
N GLN A 292 -9.20 -9.10 -1.79
CA GLN A 292 -9.94 -9.18 -3.06
C GLN A 292 -11.43 -8.87 -2.85
N ALA A 293 -11.99 -8.03 -3.71
CA ALA A 293 -13.44 -7.78 -3.73
C ALA A 293 -14.23 -8.98 -4.30
N THR A 294 -13.59 -9.81 -5.11
CA THR A 294 -14.17 -11.03 -5.69
C THR A 294 -14.03 -12.22 -4.75
N GLY A 295 -14.92 -13.20 -4.87
CA GLY A 295 -14.82 -14.45 -4.12
C GLY A 295 -15.28 -14.37 -2.65
N ASN A 296 -15.87 -13.24 -2.24
CA ASN A 296 -16.43 -13.04 -0.89
C ASN A 296 -15.42 -13.40 0.23
N PHE A 297 -14.16 -13.01 0.07
CA PHE A 297 -13.09 -13.32 1.03
C PHE A 297 -13.17 -12.44 2.29
N THR A 298 -13.26 -11.12 2.09
CA THR A 298 -13.07 -10.12 3.15
C THR A 298 -14.09 -10.24 4.28
N GLY A 299 -15.38 -10.27 3.95
CA GLY A 299 -16.45 -10.26 4.94
C GLY A 299 -16.41 -11.46 5.90
N PRO A 300 -16.31 -12.70 5.39
CA PRO A 300 -16.14 -13.90 6.23
C PRO A 300 -14.90 -13.87 7.13
N VAL A 301 -13.74 -13.44 6.64
CA VAL A 301 -12.52 -13.32 7.46
C VAL A 301 -12.73 -12.31 8.59
N LEU A 302 -13.29 -11.13 8.27
CA LEU A 302 -13.59 -10.10 9.27
C LEU A 302 -14.58 -10.59 10.33
N LYS A 303 -15.59 -11.36 9.96
CA LYS A 303 -16.57 -11.96 10.90
C LYS A 303 -15.97 -13.07 11.77
N ALA A 304 -15.02 -13.84 11.23
CA ALA A 304 -14.35 -14.92 11.97
C ALA A 304 -13.34 -14.40 13.00
N PHE A 305 -12.83 -13.17 12.82
CA PHE A 305 -11.81 -12.60 13.67
C PHE A 305 -12.34 -12.15 15.05
N LYS A 306 -11.74 -12.69 16.10
CA LYS A 306 -12.08 -12.48 17.52
C LYS A 306 -11.08 -11.59 18.26
N GLY A 307 -10.04 -11.08 17.58
CA GLY A 307 -9.14 -10.07 18.14
C GLY A 307 -9.81 -8.69 18.31
N ASP A 308 -9.01 -7.69 18.67
CA ASP A 308 -9.49 -6.35 19.01
C ASP A 308 -9.04 -5.26 18.03
N SER A 309 -8.10 -5.57 17.12
CA SER A 309 -7.52 -4.61 16.19
C SER A 309 -7.53 -5.21 14.78
N ILE A 310 -8.23 -4.54 13.86
CA ILE A 310 -8.27 -4.87 12.44
C ILE A 310 -7.58 -3.73 11.68
N VAL A 311 -6.65 -4.09 10.82
CA VAL A 311 -5.97 -3.17 9.92
C VAL A 311 -6.25 -3.61 8.49
N VAL A 312 -6.78 -2.70 7.68
CA VAL A 312 -6.99 -2.92 6.24
C VAL A 312 -6.20 -1.88 5.48
N ALA A 313 -5.29 -2.31 4.60
CA ALA A 313 -4.69 -1.45 3.59
C ALA A 313 -5.43 -1.72 2.28
N GLY A 314 -6.16 -0.74 1.75
CA GLY A 314 -7.02 -0.95 0.58
C GLY A 314 -7.54 0.35 0.00
N THR A 315 -8.37 0.23 -1.03
CA THR A 315 -8.93 1.38 -1.72
C THR A 315 -9.99 2.04 -0.85
N GLN A 316 -9.97 3.37 -0.78
CA GLN A 316 -10.89 4.19 0.01
C GLN A 316 -11.99 4.86 -0.82
N ASN A 317 -12.08 4.56 -2.11
CA ASN A 317 -13.16 4.96 -2.99
C ASN A 317 -13.98 3.74 -3.47
N GLY A 318 -15.20 3.99 -3.95
CA GLY A 318 -16.12 2.94 -4.40
C GLY A 318 -15.83 2.38 -5.79
N ASN A 319 -14.55 2.22 -6.16
CA ASN A 319 -14.20 1.70 -7.49
C ASN A 319 -14.37 0.17 -7.62
N GLY A 320 -14.61 -0.54 -6.51
CA GLY A 320 -14.90 -1.97 -6.45
C GLY A 320 -13.68 -2.89 -6.60
N PHE A 321 -12.45 -2.37 -6.41
CA PHE A 321 -11.23 -3.16 -6.59
C PHE A 321 -10.83 -3.97 -5.35
N THR A 322 -11.08 -3.45 -4.16
CA THR A 322 -10.63 -4.06 -2.90
C THR A 322 -11.77 -4.21 -1.90
N ALA A 323 -11.64 -5.19 -1.01
CA ALA A 323 -12.55 -5.53 0.08
C ALA A 323 -13.94 -5.98 -0.37
N PHE A 324 -14.69 -5.07 -1.01
CA PHE A 324 -16.06 -5.26 -1.46
C PHE A 324 -16.26 -4.60 -2.82
N ARG A 325 -17.19 -5.14 -3.61
CA ARG A 325 -17.47 -4.66 -4.97
C ARG A 325 -18.26 -3.35 -4.97
N ASP A 326 -19.21 -3.23 -4.05
CA ASP A 326 -20.29 -2.24 -4.12
C ASP A 326 -20.27 -1.22 -2.94
N GLU A 327 -19.36 -1.37 -1.98
CA GLU A 327 -19.22 -0.47 -0.82
C GLU A 327 -17.76 -0.38 -0.37
N VAL A 328 -17.40 0.66 0.40
CA VAL A 328 -16.04 0.80 0.96
C VAL A 328 -15.95 0.04 2.29
N VAL A 329 -14.74 -0.42 2.66
CA VAL A 329 -14.54 -1.29 3.84
C VAL A 329 -15.02 -0.67 5.15
N ASP A 330 -14.91 0.65 5.32
CA ASP A 330 -15.37 1.34 6.53
C ASP A 330 -16.89 1.36 6.64
N GLU A 331 -17.60 1.58 5.54
CA GLU A 331 -19.07 1.49 5.48
C GLU A 331 -19.55 0.07 5.82
N TRP A 332 -18.89 -0.94 5.26
CA TRP A 332 -19.22 -2.35 5.54
C TRP A 332 -18.99 -2.69 7.02
N VAL A 333 -17.84 -2.30 7.58
CA VAL A 333 -17.49 -2.59 8.99
C VAL A 333 -18.47 -1.89 9.94
N GLU A 334 -18.83 -0.63 9.68
CA GLU A 334 -19.80 0.11 10.49
C GLU A 334 -21.16 -0.59 10.52
N ARG A 335 -21.60 -1.13 9.38
CA ARG A 335 -22.88 -1.81 9.21
C ARG A 335 -22.90 -3.21 9.82
N GLU A 336 -21.87 -4.01 9.57
CA GLU A 336 -21.83 -5.45 9.85
C GLU A 336 -21.13 -5.80 11.16
N LEU A 337 -20.17 -5.00 11.62
CA LEU A 337 -19.34 -5.28 12.80
C LEU A 337 -19.48 -4.17 13.83
N LYS A 338 -20.68 -4.04 14.41
CA LYS A 338 -21.07 -2.95 15.32
C LYS A 338 -20.21 -2.82 16.57
N GLU A 339 -19.54 -3.90 16.98
CA GLU A 339 -18.56 -3.91 18.06
C GLU A 339 -17.24 -3.20 17.73
N PHE A 340 -16.96 -2.90 16.47
CA PHE A 340 -15.77 -2.20 16.02
C PHE A 340 -16.12 -0.74 15.70
N GLU A 341 -15.12 0.13 15.80
CA GLU A 341 -15.19 1.51 15.34
C GLU A 341 -13.94 1.85 14.53
N LEU A 342 -14.10 2.69 13.51
CA LEU A 342 -12.98 3.25 12.75
C LEU A 342 -12.25 4.25 13.65
N THR A 343 -11.00 3.96 14.01
CA THR A 343 -10.18 4.84 14.86
C THR A 343 -9.11 5.60 14.08
N LEU A 344 -8.66 5.06 12.94
CA LEU A 344 -7.72 5.72 12.05
C LEU A 344 -8.05 5.40 10.60
N ARG A 345 -8.13 6.43 9.75
CA ARG A 345 -8.04 6.33 8.29
C ARG A 345 -6.98 7.30 7.82
N MET A 346 -5.92 6.80 7.19
CA MET A 346 -4.85 7.65 6.67
C MET A 346 -4.50 7.27 5.23
N PRO A 347 -4.16 8.25 4.37
CA PRO A 347 -3.83 7.95 2.99
C PRO A 347 -2.55 7.12 2.89
N LEU A 348 -2.51 6.26 1.87
CA LEU A 348 -1.34 5.50 1.45
C LEU A 348 -0.91 5.95 0.03
N PRO A 349 0.36 5.67 -0.36
CA PRO A 349 0.82 5.88 -1.72
C PRO A 349 -0.11 5.15 -2.69
N SER A 350 -0.83 5.92 -3.49
CA SER A 350 -1.79 5.38 -4.44
C SER A 350 -1.12 5.23 -5.79
N PHE A 351 -1.32 4.08 -6.45
CA PHE A 351 -0.94 3.96 -7.85
C PHE A 351 -1.75 4.93 -8.72
N ALA A 352 -1.25 5.31 -9.90
CA ALA A 352 -1.96 6.21 -10.80
C ALA A 352 -3.38 5.70 -11.11
N GLY A 353 -4.39 6.55 -10.90
CA GLY A 353 -5.80 6.18 -11.05
C GLY A 353 -6.40 5.37 -9.88
N LYS A 354 -5.70 5.24 -8.76
CA LYS A 354 -6.18 4.58 -7.53
C LYS A 354 -6.26 5.56 -6.37
N ASP A 355 -6.91 5.13 -5.29
CA ASP A 355 -7.08 5.93 -4.07
C ASP A 355 -7.01 5.01 -2.85
N GLU A 356 -5.82 4.89 -2.27
CA GLU A 356 -5.49 3.89 -1.25
C GLU A 356 -5.37 4.51 0.14
N ALA A 357 -5.81 3.78 1.16
CA ALA A 357 -5.70 4.16 2.56
C ALA A 357 -5.41 2.98 3.48
N LEU A 358 -4.91 3.30 4.67
CA LEU A 358 -4.88 2.41 5.82
C LEU A 358 -6.07 2.72 6.70
N PHE A 359 -6.87 1.70 6.99
CA PHE A 359 -7.97 1.73 7.94
C PHE A 359 -7.58 0.93 9.17
N VAL A 360 -7.82 1.48 10.36
CA VAL A 360 -7.71 0.78 11.63
C VAL A 360 -9.06 0.81 12.30
N PHE A 361 -9.57 -0.37 12.60
CA PHE A 361 -10.76 -0.56 13.40
C PHE A 361 -10.37 -1.17 14.74
N GLN A 362 -10.86 -0.59 15.81
CA GLN A 362 -10.68 -1.13 17.16
C GLN A 362 -12.00 -1.57 17.74
N ARG A 363 -11.98 -2.67 18.48
CA ARG A 363 -13.15 -3.14 19.21
C ARG A 363 -13.46 -2.14 20.32
N LYS A 364 -14.72 -1.70 20.39
CA LYS A 364 -15.22 -0.76 21.40
C LYS A 364 -14.98 -1.34 22.79
N ALA A 365 -14.48 -0.50 23.71
CA ALA A 365 -14.45 -0.84 25.12
C ALA A 365 -15.89 -1.09 25.60
N LYS A 366 -16.08 -2.17 26.37
CA LYS A 366 -17.37 -2.48 26.98
C LYS A 366 -17.70 -1.53 28.11
#